data_AF-A0A081D306-F1
#
_entry.id   AF-A0A081D306-F1
#
_cell.length_a   1.000
_cell.length_b   1.000
_cell.length_c   1.000
_cell.angle_alpha   90.00
_cell.angle_beta   90.00
_cell.angle_gamma   90.00
#
_symmetry.space_group_name_H-M   'P 1'
#
loop_
_entity.id
_entity.type
_entity.pdbx_description
1 polymer ?
#
loop_
_entity_poly.entity_id
_entity_poly.type
_entity_poly.pdbx_seq_one_letter_code
_entity_poly.pdbx_strand_id
1 'polypeptide(L)'
;MTLRLLAIGYEDISEDCLGAPGEPPADDNLNAVYRAWLIERYGVSIPAMASEIVDEVPDELTKTSDDPFWRWVRKTQDERDSGSRIVT
;
A
#
# COMPACT_ATOMS: atom_id res chain seq x y z
N MET A 1 -3.78 -7.75 -0.83
CA MET A 1 -3.51 -6.54 -1.63
C MET A 1 -2.02 -6.32 -1.83
N THR A 2 -1.24 -6.25 -0.76
CA THR A 2 0.18 -5.80 -0.74
C THR A 2 1.13 -6.53 -1.71
N LEU A 3 1.05 -7.86 -1.81
CA LEU A 3 1.92 -8.64 -2.73
C LEU A 3 1.67 -8.37 -4.21
N ARG A 4 0.46 -7.93 -4.59
CA ARG A 4 0.14 -7.66 -5.99
C ARG A 4 0.73 -6.32 -6.47
N LEU A 5 0.90 -5.34 -5.58
CA LEU A 5 1.56 -4.06 -5.91
C LEU A 5 3.06 -4.25 -6.18
N LEU A 6 3.74 -5.09 -5.39
CA LEU A 6 5.13 -5.48 -5.64
C LEU A 6 5.31 -6.16 -7.01
N ALA A 7 4.30 -6.92 -7.45
CA ALA A 7 4.30 -7.54 -8.77
C ALA A 7 4.14 -6.53 -9.92
N ILE A 8 3.53 -5.36 -9.71
CA ILE A 8 3.41 -4.29 -10.72
C ILE A 8 4.71 -3.46 -10.83
N GLY A 9 5.62 -3.56 -9.85
CA GLY A 9 6.91 -2.86 -9.88
C GLY A 9 7.03 -1.71 -8.92
N TYR A 10 6.10 -1.57 -7.98
CA TYR A 10 6.26 -0.59 -6.91
C TYR A 10 7.41 -1.01 -5.98
N GLU A 11 8.36 -0.10 -5.77
CA GLU A 11 9.54 -0.29 -4.92
C GLU A 11 9.17 -0.34 -3.42
N ASP A 12 8.10 0.36 -3.04
CA ASP A 12 7.51 0.37 -1.71
C ASP A 12 5.96 0.50 -1.79
N ILE A 13 5.26 0.22 -0.69
CA ILE A 13 3.81 0.48 -0.51
C ILE A 13 3.64 1.75 0.33
N SER A 14 4.34 2.83 -0.02
CA SER A 14 4.20 4.16 0.59
C SER A 14 3.32 5.08 -0.28
N GLU A 15 2.73 6.15 0.27
CA GLU A 15 1.89 7.10 -0.48
C GLU A 15 2.54 7.59 -1.77
N ASP A 16 3.84 7.85 -1.73
CA ASP A 16 4.62 8.37 -2.85
C ASP A 16 4.55 7.44 -4.07
N CYS A 17 4.26 6.15 -3.85
CA CYS A 17 4.06 5.16 -4.90
C CYS A 17 2.62 5.13 -5.45
N LEU A 18 1.63 5.62 -4.71
CA LEU A 18 0.20 5.58 -5.10
C LEU A 18 -0.40 6.94 -5.46
N GLY A 19 0.39 8.02 -5.49
CA GLY A 19 -0.06 9.36 -5.87
C GLY A 19 -0.60 9.49 -7.31
N ALA A 20 -0.25 8.55 -8.19
CA ALA A 20 -0.77 8.44 -9.57
C ALA A 20 -1.17 6.99 -9.90
N PRO A 21 -2.25 6.45 -9.31
CA PRO A 21 -2.58 5.02 -9.38
C PRO A 21 -3.10 4.59 -10.78
N GLY A 22 -3.41 5.55 -11.65
CA GLY A 22 -3.78 5.34 -13.05
C GLY A 22 -2.61 5.40 -14.02
N GLU A 23 -1.38 5.54 -13.52
CA GLU A 23 -0.17 5.53 -14.34
C GLU A 23 0.68 4.29 -14.02
N PRO A 24 1.33 3.68 -15.02
CA PRO A 24 2.28 2.60 -14.77
C PRO A 24 3.49 3.13 -14.00
N PRO A 25 4.13 2.30 -13.15
CA PRO A 25 5.34 2.69 -12.45
C PRO A 25 6.47 3.04 -13.45
N ALA A 26 7.32 3.98 -13.06
CA ALA A 26 8.38 4.53 -13.91
C ALA A 26 9.47 3.50 -14.28
N ASP A 27 9.66 2.47 -13.46
CA ASP A 27 10.60 1.38 -13.71
C ASP A 27 9.84 0.05 -13.77
N ASP A 28 9.76 -0.52 -14.97
CA ASP A 28 9.12 -1.80 -15.26
C ASP A 28 10.03 -3.00 -14.99
N ASN A 29 11.33 -2.79 -14.78
CA ASN A 29 12.30 -3.85 -14.47
C ASN A 29 12.33 -4.21 -12.99
N LEU A 30 11.78 -3.37 -12.12
CA LEU A 30 11.63 -3.71 -10.71
C LEU A 30 10.82 -5.02 -10.56
N ASN A 31 11.40 -5.94 -9.80
CA ASN A 31 10.86 -7.27 -9.50
C ASN A 31 10.67 -8.20 -10.71
N ALA A 32 11.32 -7.98 -11.85
CA ALA A 32 11.15 -8.80 -13.07
C ALA A 32 11.24 -10.32 -12.84
N VAL A 33 12.17 -10.79 -12.00
CA VAL A 33 12.31 -12.22 -11.64
C VAL A 33 11.07 -12.73 -10.88
N TYR A 34 10.57 -11.95 -9.93
CA TYR A 34 9.38 -12.29 -9.16
C TYR A 34 8.12 -12.29 -10.04
N ARG A 35 8.02 -11.32 -10.96
CA ARG A 35 6.94 -11.27 -11.95
C ARG A 35 6.91 -12.50 -12.84
N ALA A 36 8.07 -12.87 -13.40
CA ALA A 36 8.22 -14.05 -14.22
C ALA A 36 7.80 -15.32 -13.45
N TRP A 37 8.25 -15.44 -12.19
CA TRP A 37 7.87 -16.56 -11.33
C TRP A 37 6.36 -16.62 -11.07
N LEU A 38 5.69 -15.48 -10.81
CA LEU A 38 4.24 -15.45 -10.62
C LEU A 38 3.47 -15.91 -11.87
N ILE A 39 3.88 -15.39 -13.04
CA ILE A 39 3.27 -15.73 -14.33
C ILE A 39 3.46 -17.23 -14.62
N GLU A 40 4.69 -17.74 -14.48
CA GLU A 40 5.00 -19.15 -14.74
C GLU A 40 4.30 -20.09 -13.76
N ARG A 41 4.31 -19.75 -12.46
CA ARG A 41 3.86 -20.66 -11.41
C ARG A 41 2.34 -20.70 -11.27
N TYR A 42 1.67 -19.59 -11.52
CA TYR A 42 0.24 -19.40 -11.26
C TYR A 42 -0.58 -19.01 -12.50
N GLY A 43 0.05 -18.76 -13.65
CA GLY A 43 -0.65 -18.41 -14.90
C GLY A 43 -1.40 -17.08 -14.83
N VAL A 44 -0.97 -16.17 -13.95
CA VAL A 44 -1.64 -14.88 -13.72
C VAL A 44 -1.16 -13.82 -14.70
N SER A 45 -2.06 -12.92 -15.10
CA SER A 45 -1.69 -11.64 -15.71
C SER A 45 -1.39 -10.63 -14.60
N ILE A 46 -0.28 -9.93 -14.72
CA ILE A 46 0.07 -8.84 -13.80
C ILE A 46 -0.56 -7.55 -14.34
N PRO A 47 -1.37 -6.82 -13.55
CA PRO A 47 -1.94 -5.55 -13.99
C PRO A 47 -0.86 -4.51 -14.27
N ALA A 48 -1.18 -3.52 -15.11
CA ALA A 48 -0.24 -2.45 -15.45
C ALA A 48 -0.26 -1.31 -14.43
N MET A 49 -1.40 -1.10 -13.75
CA MET A 49 -1.65 0.06 -12.90
C MET A 49 -2.15 -0.36 -11.51
N ALA A 50 -1.82 0.42 -10.48
CA ALA A 50 -2.31 0.17 -9.12
C ALA A 50 -3.85 0.25 -9.01
N SER A 51 -4.48 1.12 -9.81
CA SER A 51 -5.95 1.27 -9.89
C SER A 51 -6.68 0.01 -10.34
N GLU A 52 -6.00 -0.94 -10.99
CA GLU A 52 -6.57 -2.25 -11.34
C GLU A 52 -6.60 -3.21 -10.14
N ILE A 53 -5.97 -2.84 -9.02
CA ILE A 53 -5.88 -3.61 -7.78
C ILE A 53 -6.61 -2.91 -6.64
N VAL A 54 -6.52 -1.59 -6.59
CA VAL A 54 -6.98 -0.74 -5.50
C VAL A 54 -8.05 0.19 -6.03
N ASP A 55 -9.29 -0.02 -5.60
CA ASP A 55 -10.44 0.79 -6.05
C ASP A 55 -10.34 2.25 -5.55
N GLU A 56 -9.81 2.45 -4.34
CA GLU A 56 -9.63 3.77 -3.73
C GLU A 56 -8.30 3.80 -2.97
N VAL A 57 -7.42 4.74 -3.33
CA VAL A 57 -6.18 4.99 -2.59
C VAL A 57 -6.56 5.71 -1.29
N PRO A 58 -6.27 5.14 -0.11
CA PRO A 58 -6.55 5.82 1.15
C PRO A 58 -5.76 7.13 1.23
N ASP A 59 -6.44 8.24 1.56
CA ASP A 59 -5.79 9.52 1.86
C ASP A 59 -5.06 9.43 3.21
N GLU A 60 -3.73 9.62 3.25
CA GLU A 60 -2.97 9.53 4.51
C GLU A 60 -3.33 10.62 5.54
N LEU A 61 -3.90 11.74 5.09
CA LEU A 61 -4.41 12.80 5.96
C LEU A 61 -5.82 12.50 6.47
N THR A 62 -6.41 11.37 6.07
CA THR A 62 -7.73 10.94 6.56
C THR A 62 -7.72 10.86 8.09
N LYS A 63 -8.63 11.63 8.68
CA LYS A 63 -8.86 11.65 10.13
C LYS A 63 -9.94 10.67 10.58
N THR A 64 -10.63 10.04 9.63
CA THR A 64 -11.77 9.17 9.90
C THR A 64 -11.81 7.99 8.93
N SER A 65 -11.76 6.77 9.43
CA SER A 65 -11.98 5.55 8.66
C SER A 65 -13.07 4.69 9.30
N ASP A 66 -13.80 3.93 8.47
CA ASP A 66 -14.73 2.90 8.93
C ASP A 66 -14.05 1.55 9.22
N ASP A 67 -12.77 1.40 8.87
CA ASP A 67 -11.98 0.20 9.13
C ASP A 67 -11.80 0.00 10.66
N PRO A 68 -12.28 -1.14 11.23
CA PRO A 68 -12.16 -1.42 12.66
C PRO A 68 -10.71 -1.55 13.15
N PHE A 69 -9.81 -2.10 12.32
CA PHE A 69 -8.40 -2.21 12.64
C PHE A 69 -7.76 -0.82 12.66
N TRP A 70 -8.04 0.03 11.66
CA TRP A 70 -7.56 1.42 11.64
C TRP A 70 -7.99 2.18 12.89
N ARG A 71 -9.28 2.08 13.28
CA ARG A 71 -9.83 2.70 14.48
C ARG A 71 -9.12 2.23 15.75
N TRP A 72 -8.84 0.94 15.85
CA TRP A 72 -8.09 0.37 16.97
C TRP A 72 -6.67 0.92 17.03
N VAL A 73 -5.94 0.96 15.92
CA VAL A 73 -4.59 1.53 15.84
C VAL A 73 -4.58 2.98 16.31
N ARG A 74 -5.49 3.82 15.81
CA ARG A 74 -5.57 5.24 16.20
C ARG A 74 -5.84 5.41 17.68
N LYS A 75 -6.77 4.64 18.24
CA LYS A 75 -7.04 4.63 19.68
C LYS A 75 -5.78 4.30 20.48
N THR A 76 -5.03 3.26 20.09
CA THR A 76 -3.79 2.86 20.76
C THR A 76 -2.69 3.92 20.63
N GLN A 77 -2.56 4.57 19.49
CA GLN A 77 -1.64 5.69 19.28
C GLN A 77 -2.00 6.88 20.18
N ASP A 78 -3.27 7.28 20.22
CA ASP A 78 -3.75 8.39 21.06
C ASP A 78 -3.48 8.13 22.55
N GLU A 79 -3.72 6.90 23.02
CA GLU A 79 -3.42 6.48 24.39
C GLU A 79 -1.91 6.56 24.72
N ARG A 80 -1.05 6.09 23.81
CA ARG A 80 0.41 6.17 23.94
C ARG A 80 0.89 7.62 24.02
N ASP A 81 0.44 8.45 23.07
CA ASP A 81 0.91 9.81 22.90
C ASP A 81 0.39 10.73 24.03
N SER A 82 -0.80 10.45 24.54
CA SER A 82 -1.35 11.10 25.74
C SER A 82 -0.62 10.68 27.03
N GLY A 83 -0.21 9.41 27.12
CA GLY A 83 0.58 8.89 28.24
C GLY A 83 2.01 9.43 28.30
N SER A 84 2.61 9.74 27.15
CA SER A 84 3.96 10.32 27.04
C SER A 84 4.06 11.77 27.51
N ARG A 85 2.93 12.44 27.79
CA ARG A 85 2.87 13.86 28.18
C ARG A 85 3.05 14.10 29.69
N ILE A 86 3.29 13.05 30.48
CA ILE A 86 3.51 13.10 31.93
C ILE A 86 4.92 12.63 32.29
N VAL A 87 5.96 13.27 31.74
CA VAL A 87 7.27 13.32 32.38
C VAL A 87 7.84 14.72 32.14
N THR A 88 7.67 15.59 33.13
CA THR A 88 8.40 16.86 33.26
C THR A 88 9.58 16.63 34.19
#